data_AF-A0A3M0Y6Z7-F1
#
_entry.id   AF-A0A3M0Y6Z7-F1
#
_cell.length_a   1.000
_cell.length_b   1.000
_cell.length_c   1.000
_cell.angle_alpha   90.00
_cell.angle_beta   90.00
_cell.angle_gamma   90.00
#
_symmetry.space_group_name_H-M   'P 1'
#
loop_
_entity.id
_entity.type
_entity.pdbx_description
1 polymer ?
#
loop_
_entity_poly.entity_id
_entity_poly.type
_entity_poly.pdbx_seq_one_letter_code
_entity_poly.pdbx_strand_id
1 'polypeptide(L)' 'PDILYAAGGIQVTLWRQLQIGYDWRFDGQRGILREQQVMLRYATQCWNVAMRFRLQEQGDTLLTLQVALLHL' A
#
# COMPACT_ATOMS: atom_id res chain seq x y z
N PRO A 1 -19.45 22.30 2.22
CA PRO A 1 -18.31 21.53 1.68
C PRO A 1 -18.55 20.04 1.91
N ASP A 2 -19.22 19.39 0.95
CA ASP A 2 -19.42 17.94 0.97
C ASP A 2 -18.09 17.29 0.63
N ILE A 3 -17.47 16.62 1.61
CA ILE A 3 -16.23 15.87 1.38
C ILE A 3 -16.62 14.67 0.52
N LEU A 4 -16.50 14.81 -0.79
CA LEU A 4 -16.90 13.80 -1.76
C LEU A 4 -16.03 12.54 -1.67
N TYR A 5 -14.76 12.72 -1.26
CA TYR A 5 -13.79 11.65 -1.14
C TYR A 5 -12.85 11.92 0.03
N ALA A 6 -12.56 10.89 0.82
CA ALA A 6 -11.53 10.92 1.84
C ALA A 6 -10.48 9.87 1.52
N ALA A 7 -9.21 10.20 1.74
CA ALA A 7 -8.12 9.25 1.64
C ALA A 7 -7.22 9.43 2.84
N GLY A 8 -6.64 8.33 3.29
CA GLY A 8 -5.72 8.33 4.42
C GLY A 8 -4.81 7.14 4.33
N GLY A 9 -3.72 7.20 5.08
CA GLY A 9 -2.79 6.11 5.17
C GLY A 9 -1.85 6.27 6.32
N ILE A 10 -1.22 5.16 6.70
CA ILE A 10 -0.17 5.11 7.70
C ILE A 10 1.00 4.34 7.12
N GLN A 11 2.20 4.84 7.37
CA GLN A 11 3.43 4.14 7.04
C GLN A 11 4.34 4.13 8.27
N VAL A 12 4.83 2.95 8.59
CA VAL A 12 5.74 2.71 9.72
C VAL A 12 7.02 2.08 9.19
N THR A 13 8.16 2.64 9.58
CA THR A 13 9.47 2.07 9.31
C THR A 13 10.01 1.43 10.58
N LEU A 14 10.24 0.11 10.52
CA LEU A 14 10.82 -0.70 11.58
C LEU A 14 12.28 -1.05 11.21
N TRP A 15 13.18 -0.87 12.18
CA TRP A 15 14.59 -1.29 12.08
C TRP A 15 15.32 -0.84 10.81
N ARG A 16 14.93 0.31 10.23
CA ARG A 16 15.46 0.92 8.98
C ARG A 16 15.27 0.10 7.69
N GLN A 17 14.99 -1.19 7.80
CA GLN A 17 14.97 -2.15 6.69
C GLN A 17 13.55 -2.56 6.31
N LEU A 18 12.62 -2.54 7.27
CA LEU A 18 11.25 -2.97 7.09
C LEU A 18 10.31 -1.76 7.06
N GLN A 19 9.54 -1.60 6.00
CA GLN A 19 8.49 -0.59 5.90
C GLN A 19 7.16 -1.29 5.72
N ILE A 20 6.18 -0.91 6.54
CA ILE A 20 4.81 -1.40 6.47
C ILE A 20 3.92 -0.19 6.22
N GLY A 21 3.08 -0.28 5.20
CA GLY A 21 2.15 0.78 4.82
C GLY A 21 0.74 0.25 4.67
N TYR A 22 -0.24 1.06 5.07
CA TYR A 22 -1.64 0.84 4.76
C TYR A 22 -2.27 2.15 4.28
N ASP A 23 -2.83 2.15 3.08
CA ASP A 23 -3.55 3.27 2.50
C ASP A 23 -5.00 2.87 2.24
N TRP A 24 -5.92 3.82 2.35
CA TRP A 24 -7.33 3.63 2.06
C TRP A 24 -7.93 4.83 1.35
N ARG A 25 -8.97 4.57 0.54
CA ARG A 25 -9.78 5.60 -0.12
C ARG A 25 -11.26 5.31 0.12
N PHE A 26 -11.96 6.32 0.60
CA PHE A 26 -13.36 6.27 0.96
C PHE A 26 -14.16 7.24 0.08
N ASP A 27 -15.27 6.76 -0.46
CA ASP A 27 -16.25 7.55 -1.21
C ASP A 27 -17.35 7.98 -0.25
N GLY A 28 -17.35 9.28 0.08
CA GLY A 28 -18.28 9.86 1.06
C GLY A 28 -19.71 9.93 0.56
N GLN A 29 -19.93 9.90 -0.77
CA GLN A 29 -21.28 9.94 -1.34
C GLN A 29 -21.98 8.59 -1.22
N ARG A 30 -21.23 7.50 -1.40
CA ARG A 30 -21.78 6.13 -1.34
C ARG A 30 -21.59 5.45 0.02
N GLY A 31 -20.74 6.00 0.88
CA GLY A 31 -20.43 5.43 2.19
C GLY A 31 -19.56 4.18 2.11
N ILE A 32 -18.75 4.02 1.06
CA ILE A 32 -18.00 2.78 0.75
C ILE A 32 -16.49 3.01 0.70
N LEU A 33 -15.73 2.00 1.15
CA LEU A 33 -14.28 1.92 0.99
C LEU A 33 -13.95 1.46 -0.43
N ARG A 34 -13.67 2.41 -1.32
CA ARG A 34 -13.34 2.13 -2.73
C ARG A 34 -12.06 1.32 -2.88
N GLU A 35 -11.05 1.62 -2.07
CA GLU A 35 -9.73 1.04 -2.24
C GLU A 35 -9.01 0.89 -0.91
N GLN A 36 -8.32 -0.23 -0.76
CA GLN A 36 -7.41 -0.51 0.34
C GLN A 36 -6.11 -1.05 -0.22
N GLN A 37 -4.99 -0.56 0.29
CA GLN A 37 -3.66 -0.98 -0.16
C GLN A 37 -2.80 -1.29 1.05
N VAL A 38 -2.27 -2.50 1.11
CA VAL A 38 -1.24 -2.91 2.06
C VAL A 38 0.09 -2.95 1.32
N MET A 39 1.13 -2.37 1.90
CA MET A 39 2.49 -2.39 1.39
C MET A 39 3.44 -2.96 2.44
N LEU A 40 4.32 -3.84 2.00
CA LEU A 40 5.44 -4.35 2.79
C LEU A 40 6.69 -4.17 1.95
N ARG A 41 7.72 -3.51 2.49
CA ARG A 41 9.02 -3.43 1.85
C ARG A 41 10.08 -3.86 2.82
N TYR A 42 10.94 -4.75 2.39
CA TYR A 42 12.12 -5.17 3.12
C TYR A 42 13.36 -4.91 2.27
N ALA A 43 14.28 -4.10 2.77
CA ALA A 43 15.51 -3.75 2.10
C ALA A 43 16.72 -4.28 2.89
N THR A 44 17.56 -5.05 2.21
CA THR A 44 18.88 -5.45 2.70
C THR A 44 19.97 -4.69 1.94
N GLN A 45 21.23 -4.98 2.23
CA GLN A 45 22.37 -4.35 1.55
C GLN A 45 22.42 -4.68 0.04
N CYS A 46 22.03 -5.89 -0.35
CA CYS A 46 22.24 -6.39 -1.72
C CYS A 46 20.93 -6.72 -2.45
N TRP A 47 19.79 -6.68 -1.78
CA TRP A 47 18.49 -6.96 -2.38
C TRP A 47 17.36 -6.29 -1.63
N ASN A 48 16.26 -6.03 -2.34
CA ASN A 48 15.01 -5.61 -1.73
C ASN A 48 13.85 -6.48 -2.21
N VAL A 49 12.84 -6.57 -1.36
CA VAL A 49 11.54 -7.18 -1.66
C VAL A 49 10.47 -6.16 -1.34
N ALA A 50 9.56 -5.94 -2.28
CA ALA A 50 8.37 -5.13 -2.09
C ALA A 50 7.15 -5.96 -2.44
N MET A 51 6.23 -6.08 -1.49
CA MET A 51 4.91 -6.67 -1.69
C MET A 51 3.87 -5.56 -1.57
N ARG A 52 2.93 -5.55 -2.49
CA ARG A 52 1.76 -4.67 -2.47
C ARG A 52 0.52 -5.48 -2.73
N PHE A 53 -0.44 -5.38 -1.83
CA PHE A 53 -1.76 -5.95 -2.00
C PHE A 53 -2.76 -4.81 -2.12
N ARG A 54 -3.54 -4.78 -3.20
CA ARG A 54 -4.54 -3.76 -3.47
C ARG A 54 -5.90 -4.42 -3.64
N LEU A 55 -6.86 -4.00 -2.84
CA LEU A 55 -8.25 -4.40 -2.91
C LEU A 55 -9.05 -3.20 -3.43
N GLN A 56 -9.81 -3.37 -4.52
CA GLN A 56 -10.77 -2.38 -4.99
C GLN A 56 -12.17 -2.98 -5.00
N GLU A 57 -13.15 -2.20 -4.55
CA GLU A 57 -14.53 -2.65 -4.44
C GLU A 57 -15.20 -2.86 -5.82
N GLN A 58 -14.91 -1.98 -6.78
CA GLN A 58 -15.38 -2.08 -8.17
C GLN A 58 -14.19 -2.32 -9.11
N GLY A 59 -13.38 -3.35 -8.83
CA GLY A 59 -12.20 -3.65 -9.63
C GLY A 59 -11.52 -4.95 -9.22
N ASP A 60 -10.35 -5.19 -9.81
CA ASP A 60 -9.56 -6.39 -9.53
C ASP A 60 -8.85 -6.28 -8.18
N THR A 61 -8.76 -7.43 -7.50
CA THR A 61 -7.80 -7.59 -6.40
C THR A 61 -6.44 -7.89 -7.00
N LEU A 62 -5.47 -7.02 -6.74
CA LEU A 62 -4.14 -7.12 -7.33
C LEU A 62 -3.10 -7.35 -6.24
N LEU A 63 -2.37 -8.46 -6.37
CA LEU A 63 -1.18 -8.75 -5.60
C LEU A 63 0.05 -8.52 -6.48
N THR A 64 0.94 -7.65 -6.04
CA THR A 64 2.24 -7.43 -6.67
C THR A 64 3.34 -7.87 -5.71
N LEU A 65 4.24 -8.71 -6.21
CA LEU A 65 5.51 -9.03 -5.56
C LEU A 65 6.64 -8.58 -6.49
N GLN A 66 7.53 -7.74 -5.97
CA GLN A 66 8.70 -7.26 -6.66
C GLN A 66 9.94 -7.64 -5.85
N VAL A 67 10.90 -8.26 -6.51
CA VAL A 67 12.20 -8.59 -5.94
C VAL A 67 13.26 -7.95 -6.83
N ALA A 68 14.17 -7.19 -6.24
CA ALA A 68 15.27 -6.59 -6.97
C ALA A 68 16.60 -6.88 -6.28
N LEU A 69 17.59 -7.28 -7.09
CA LEU A 69 18.99 -7.36 -6.68
C LEU A 69 19.62 -5.99 -6.88
N LEU A 70 20.19 -5.45 -5.82
CA LEU A 70 20.98 -4.23 -5.87
C LEU A 70 22.41 -4.64 -6.20
N HIS A 71 22.89 -4.26 -7.38
CA HIS A 71 24.30 -4.41 -7.70
C HIS A 71 25.06 -3.32 -6.93
N LEU A 72 25.94 -3.76 -6.03
CA LEU A 72 26.91 -2.93 -5.30
C LEU A 72 28.05 -2.51 -6.22
#